data_AF-A0A7S4VS40-F1
#
_entry.id   AF-A0A7S4VS40-F1
#
_cell.length_a   1.000
_cell.length_b   1.000
_cell.length_c   1.000
_cell.angle_alpha   90.00
_cell.angle_beta   90.00
_cell.angle_gamma   90.00
#
_symmetry.space_group_name_H-M   'P 1'
#
loop_
_entity.id
_entity.type
_entity.pdbx_description
1 polymer ?
#
loop_
_entity_poly.entity_id
_entity_poly.type
_entity_poly.pdbx_seq_one_letter_code
_entity_poly.pdbx_strand_id
1 'polypeptide(L)'
;VLERLVSAGLLQKRPAAEVALGMSKSNHLLSRQRLASIVGNQGRYQRLDADGCERALALRRLRSRLCKLQKAGEETELVQRLRAEIETLQHRHAYLSALSAMCTLRQDIRRMLTQ
;
A
#
# COMPACT_ATOMS: atom_id res chain seq x y z
N VAL A 1 -15.73 13.20 9.15
CA VAL A 1 -15.57 11.74 8.89
C VAL A 1 -15.16 10.99 10.16
N LEU A 2 -14.10 11.39 10.87
CA LEU A 2 -13.66 10.75 12.11
C LEU A 2 -14.72 10.74 13.22
N GLU A 3 -15.42 11.85 13.45
CA GLU A 3 -16.53 11.93 14.42
C GLU A 3 -17.66 10.95 14.08
N ARG A 4 -17.97 10.79 12.78
CA ARG A 4 -18.97 9.82 12.29
C ARG A 4 -18.52 8.38 12.52
N LEU A 5 -17.21 8.09 12.45
CA LEU A 5 -16.66 6.76 12.73
C LEU A 5 -16.74 6.42 14.23
N VAL A 6 -16.59 7.41 15.11
CA VAL A 6 -16.78 7.24 16.56
C VAL A 6 -18.25 7.01 16.88
N SER A 7 -19.15 7.81 16.29
CA SER A 7 -20.59 7.67 16.53
C SER A 7 -21.21 6.40 15.95
N ALA A 8 -20.63 5.86 14.87
CA ALA A 8 -21.13 4.66 14.19
C ALA A 8 -20.82 3.32 14.92
N GLY A 9 -20.21 3.37 16.12
CA GLY A 9 -20.04 2.17 16.95
C GLY A 9 -19.00 1.17 16.43
N LEU A 10 -18.11 1.57 15.51
CA LEU A 10 -17.07 0.69 14.98
C LEU A 10 -15.99 0.40 16.04
N LEU A 11 -16.20 -0.66 16.83
CA LEU A 11 -15.35 -1.07 17.97
C LEU A 11 -13.85 -1.12 17.62
N GLN A 12 -13.51 -1.61 16.42
CA GLN A 12 -12.11 -1.82 16.02
C GLN A 12 -11.41 -0.54 15.54
N LYS A 13 -12.16 0.47 15.07
CA LYS A 13 -11.60 1.72 14.52
C LYS A 13 -11.79 2.92 15.45
N ARG A 14 -12.69 2.82 16.42
CA ARG A 14 -12.97 3.85 17.43
C ARG A 14 -11.72 4.33 18.18
N PRO A 15 -10.84 3.45 18.70
CA PRO A 15 -9.66 3.92 19.43
C PRO A 15 -8.69 4.72 18.55
N ALA A 16 -8.56 4.36 17.27
CA ALA A 16 -7.74 5.10 16.31
C ALA A 16 -8.37 6.45 15.95
N ALA A 17 -9.69 6.50 15.77
CA ALA A 17 -10.41 7.72 15.47
C ALA A 17 -10.37 8.72 16.63
N GLU A 18 -10.48 8.26 17.88
CA GLU A 18 -10.36 9.08 19.09
C GLU A 18 -8.96 9.71 19.20
N VAL A 19 -7.89 8.94 18.95
CA VAL A 19 -6.51 9.48 18.94
C VAL A 19 -6.31 10.49 17.81
N ALA A 20 -6.87 10.25 16.63
CA ALA A 20 -6.78 11.17 15.50
C ALA A 20 -7.54 12.48 15.75
N LEU A 21 -8.68 12.43 16.45
CA LEU A 21 -9.46 13.62 16.83
C LEU A 21 -8.76 14.47 17.90
N GLY A 22 -8.00 13.86 18.80
CA GLY A 22 -7.20 14.57 19.82
C GLY A 22 -5.86 15.12 19.31
N MET A 23 -5.56 14.99 18.02
CA MET A 23 -4.25 15.32 17.47
C MET A 23 -4.08 16.83 17.25
N SER A 24 -2.98 17.38 17.73
CA SER A 24 -2.60 18.79 17.64
C SER A 24 -1.12 18.92 17.31
N LYS A 25 -0.66 20.13 16.97
CA LYS A 25 0.76 20.37 16.64
C LYS A 25 1.70 20.01 17.80
N SER A 26 1.28 20.18 19.05
CA SER A 26 2.10 19.92 20.24
C SER A 26 2.17 18.43 20.62
N ASN A 27 1.15 17.63 20.27
CA ASN A 27 1.08 16.21 20.65
C ASN A 27 1.18 15.24 19.45
N HIS A 28 1.49 15.75 18.26
CA HIS A 28 1.50 14.99 17.00
C HIS A 28 2.39 13.74 17.06
N LEU A 29 3.61 13.84 17.62
CA LEU A 29 4.54 12.70 17.71
C LEU A 29 4.00 11.57 18.62
N LEU A 30 3.48 11.93 19.79
CA LEU A 30 2.88 10.98 20.74
C LEU A 30 1.60 10.34 20.16
N SER A 31 0.75 11.15 19.54
CA SER A 31 -0.48 10.67 18.89
C SER A 31 -0.17 9.72 17.73
N ARG A 32 0.90 9.99 16.97
CA ARG A 32 1.37 9.11 15.90
C ARG A 32 1.90 7.79 16.42
N GLN A 33 2.67 7.78 17.52
CA GLN A 33 3.12 6.54 18.17
C GLN A 33 1.93 5.72 18.68
N ARG A 34 0.96 6.37 19.32
CA ARG A 34 -0.25 5.73 19.83
C ARG A 34 -1.16 5.20 18.71
N LEU A 35 -1.26 5.91 17.60
CA LEU A 35 -1.93 5.41 16.40
C LEU A 35 -1.23 4.20 15.80
N ALA A 36 0.11 4.18 15.79
CA ALA A 36 0.89 3.07 15.26
C ALA A 36 0.69 1.78 16.07
N SER A 37 0.52 1.87 17.40
CA SER A 37 0.21 0.70 18.23
C SER A 37 -1.23 0.21 18.07
N ILE A 38 -2.19 1.11 17.82
CA ILE A 38 -3.62 0.76 17.68
C ILE A 38 -3.94 0.19 16.31
N VAL A 39 -3.46 0.80 15.23
CA VAL A 39 -3.85 0.44 13.87
C VAL A 39 -3.13 -0.84 13.41
N GLY A 40 -2.09 -1.26 14.14
CA GLY A 40 -1.16 -2.29 13.69
C GLY A 40 -0.33 -1.79 12.53
N ASN A 41 0.71 -2.55 12.18
CA ASN A 41 1.68 -2.18 11.17
C ASN A 41 1.14 -2.43 9.74
N GLN A 42 -0.07 -1.94 9.41
CA GLN A 42 -0.75 -2.25 8.14
C GLN A 42 0.08 -1.86 6.92
N GLY A 43 0.85 -0.77 7.02
CA GLY A 43 1.79 -0.35 5.96
C GLY A 43 3.06 -1.19 5.88
N ARG A 44 3.41 -1.98 6.91
CA ARG A 44 4.65 -2.77 6.94
C ARG A 44 4.68 -3.86 5.88
N TYR A 45 3.56 -4.56 5.71
CA TYR A 45 3.44 -5.63 4.72
C TYR A 45 3.15 -5.11 3.30
N GLN A 46 2.81 -3.83 3.17
CA GLN A 46 2.57 -3.16 1.89
C GLN A 46 3.80 -2.38 1.40
N ARG A 47 4.87 -2.30 2.20
CA ARG A 47 6.06 -1.55 1.87
C ARG A 47 6.84 -2.28 0.78
N LEU A 48 7.05 -1.60 -0.34
CA LEU A 48 7.90 -2.10 -1.42
C LEU A 48 9.38 -2.01 -1.02
N ASP A 49 10.13 -3.03 -1.41
CA ASP A 49 11.58 -3.01 -1.44
C ASP A 49 12.09 -2.18 -2.64
N ALA A 50 13.41 -2.01 -2.74
CA ALA A 50 14.02 -1.26 -3.83
C ALA A 50 13.58 -1.79 -5.20
N ASP A 51 13.62 -3.12 -5.38
CA ASP A 51 13.19 -3.76 -6.62
C ASP A 51 11.68 -3.59 -6.87
N GLY A 52 10.86 -3.59 -5.82
CA GLY A 52 9.43 -3.33 -5.87
C GLY A 52 9.12 -1.92 -6.34
N CYS A 53 9.89 -0.93 -5.86
CA CYS A 53 9.82 0.44 -6.34
C CYS A 53 10.19 0.55 -7.82
N GLU A 54 11.27 -0.10 -8.26
CA GLU A 54 11.67 -0.11 -9.68
C GLU A 54 10.59 -0.75 -10.57
N ARG A 55 10.02 -1.89 -10.15
CA ARG A 55 8.88 -2.52 -10.86
C ARG A 55 7.67 -1.58 -10.95
N ALA A 56 7.33 -0.89 -9.85
CA ALA A 56 6.22 0.06 -9.82
C ALA A 56 6.47 1.27 -10.74
N LEU A 57 7.71 1.77 -10.78
CA LEU A 57 8.12 2.85 -11.68
C LEU A 57 8.06 2.41 -13.15
N ALA A 58 8.51 1.20 -13.48
CA ALA A 58 8.40 0.64 -14.82
C ALA A 58 6.93 0.52 -15.26
N LEU A 59 6.05 -0.03 -14.40
CA LEU A 59 4.60 -0.07 -14.63
C LEU A 59 4.02 1.32 -14.91
N ARG A 60 4.41 2.33 -14.12
CA ARG A 60 3.96 3.71 -14.30
C ARG A 60 4.39 4.27 -15.65
N ARG A 61 5.64 4.03 -16.08
CA ARG A 61 6.16 4.46 -17.37
C ARG A 61 5.41 3.80 -18.53
N LEU A 62 5.21 2.49 -18.47
CA LEU A 62 4.48 1.73 -19.51
C LEU A 62 3.02 2.20 -19.62
N ARG A 63 2.31 2.36 -18.49
CA ARG A 63 0.93 2.88 -18.46
C ARG A 63 0.84 4.29 -19.03
N SER A 64 1.80 5.16 -18.71
CA SER A 64 1.85 6.52 -19.26
C SER A 64 2.04 6.49 -20.78
N ARG A 65 2.93 5.62 -21.29
CA ARG A 65 3.12 5.43 -22.73
C ARG A 65 1.85 4.92 -23.41
N LEU A 66 1.22 3.90 -22.83
CA LEU A 66 -0.04 3.34 -23.34
C LEU A 66 -1.14 4.41 -23.41
N CYS A 67 -1.29 5.21 -22.36
CA CYS A 67 -2.28 6.30 -22.30
C CYS A 67 -2.06 7.34 -23.40
N LYS A 68 -0.79 7.70 -23.70
CA LYS A 68 -0.47 8.63 -24.79
C LYS A 68 -0.88 8.07 -26.16
N LEU A 69 -0.57 6.80 -26.43
CA LEU A 69 -0.93 6.15 -27.69
C LEU A 69 -2.45 6.01 -27.86
N GLN A 70 -3.15 5.64 -26.79
CA GLN A 70 -4.62 5.56 -26.81
C GLN A 70 -5.28 6.91 -27.09
N LYS A 71 -4.75 8.00 -26.53
CA LYS A 71 -5.24 9.36 -26.81
C LYS A 71 -5.00 9.79 -28.25
N ALA A 72 -3.97 9.26 -28.91
CA ALA A 72 -3.71 9.50 -30.32
C ALA A 72 -4.63 8.70 -31.25
N GLY A 73 -5.49 7.82 -30.71
CA GLY A 73 -6.36 6.96 -31.51
C GLY A 73 -5.61 5.82 -32.21
N GLU A 74 -4.36 5.55 -31.81
CA GLU A 74 -3.56 4.50 -32.41
C GLU A 74 -3.93 3.15 -31.79
N GLU A 75 -4.62 2.29 -32.54
CA GLU A 75 -4.72 0.87 -32.23
C GLU A 75 -3.70 0.11 -33.08
N THR A 76 -2.49 -0.04 -32.52
CA THR A 76 -1.35 -0.66 -33.19
C THR A 76 -0.89 -1.92 -32.48
N GLU A 77 -0.11 -2.77 -33.15
CA GLU A 77 0.57 -3.90 -32.50
C GLU A 77 1.37 -3.46 -31.27
N LEU A 78 1.95 -2.24 -31.31
CA LEU A 78 2.68 -1.66 -30.18
C LEU A 78 1.79 -1.51 -28.94
N VAL A 79 0.54 -1.07 -29.10
CA VAL A 79 -0.43 -0.95 -28.00
C VAL A 79 -0.76 -2.31 -27.40
N GLN A 80 -0.95 -3.34 -28.23
CA GLN A 80 -1.18 -4.70 -27.75
C GLN A 80 0.04 -5.25 -27.01
N ARG A 81 1.25 -5.06 -27.54
CA ARG A 81 2.50 -5.45 -26.87
C ARG A 81 2.66 -4.76 -25.52
N LEU A 82 2.40 -3.45 -25.44
CA LEU A 82 2.46 -2.71 -24.18
C LEU A 82 1.41 -3.20 -23.17
N ARG A 83 0.19 -3.54 -23.60
CA ARG A 83 -0.83 -4.13 -22.72
C ARG A 83 -0.36 -5.46 -22.13
N ALA A 84 0.17 -6.37 -22.97
CA ALA A 84 0.68 -7.67 -22.52
C ALA A 84 1.89 -7.54 -21.58
N GLU A 85 2.80 -6.60 -21.86
CA GLU A 85 3.95 -6.31 -21.00
C GLU A 85 3.50 -5.77 -19.63
N ILE A 86 2.54 -4.84 -19.62
CA ILE A 86 1.96 -4.29 -18.40
C ILE A 86 1.31 -5.41 -17.57
N GLU A 87 0.54 -6.30 -18.18
CA GLU A 87 -0.11 -7.42 -17.50
C GLU A 87 0.91 -8.37 -16.86
N THR A 88 1.92 -8.77 -17.62
CA THR A 88 3.02 -9.62 -17.14
C THR A 88 3.73 -8.99 -15.95
N LEU A 89 4.06 -7.70 -16.06
CA LEU A 89 4.77 -6.97 -15.01
C LEU A 89 3.90 -6.77 -13.76
N GLN A 90 2.58 -6.60 -13.92
CA GLN A 90 1.62 -6.54 -12.81
C GLN A 90 1.55 -7.86 -12.05
N HIS A 91 1.41 -9.00 -12.76
CA HIS A 91 1.38 -10.31 -12.13
C HIS A 91 2.67 -10.59 -11.36
N ARG A 92 3.83 -10.29 -11.98
CA ARG A 92 5.13 -10.45 -11.31
C ARG A 92 5.26 -9.54 -10.09
N HIS A 93 4.84 -8.28 -10.19
CA HIS A 93 4.87 -7.35 -9.06
C HIS A 93 3.99 -7.83 -7.90
N ALA A 94 2.75 -8.25 -8.19
CA ALA A 94 1.83 -8.76 -7.18
C ALA A 94 2.37 -10.01 -6.49
N TYR A 95 2.89 -10.97 -7.25
CA TYR A 95 3.49 -12.20 -6.72
C TYR A 95 4.66 -11.91 -5.77
N LEU A 96 5.61 -11.08 -6.20
CA LEU A 96 6.79 -10.76 -5.39
C LEU A 96 6.42 -9.93 -4.15
N SER A 97 5.49 -9.00 -4.26
CA SER A 97 4.99 -8.24 -3.11
C SER A 97 4.31 -9.15 -2.09
N ALA A 98 3.51 -10.13 -2.53
CA ALA A 98 2.90 -11.12 -1.65
C ALA A 98 3.95 -11.98 -0.94
N LEU A 99 4.97 -12.46 -1.66
CA LEU A 99 6.07 -13.21 -1.06
C LEU A 99 6.81 -12.40 0.01
N SER A 100 7.15 -11.14 -0.28
CA SER A 100 7.82 -10.25 0.66
C SER A 100 6.98 -10.01 1.93
N ALA A 101 5.67 -9.80 1.75
CA ALA A 101 4.72 -9.66 2.84
C ALA A 101 4.67 -10.93 3.71
N MET A 102 4.60 -12.12 3.10
CA MET A 102 4.59 -13.41 3.81
C MET A 102 5.90 -13.63 4.57
N CYS A 103 7.05 -13.35 3.97
CA CYS A 103 8.35 -13.45 4.65
C CYS A 103 8.42 -12.54 5.88
N THR A 104 7.98 -11.28 5.75
CA THR A 104 7.94 -10.32 6.85
C THR A 104 6.99 -10.79 7.96
N LEU A 105 5.80 -11.29 7.59
CA LEU A 105 4.83 -11.82 8.55
C LEU A 105 5.38 -13.03 9.30
N ARG A 106 6.06 -13.96 8.62
CA ARG A 106 6.68 -15.12 9.27
C ARG A 106 7.78 -14.71 10.26
N GLN A 107 8.58 -13.70 9.92
CA GLN A 107 9.59 -13.16 10.83
C GLN A 107 8.95 -12.54 12.07
N ASP A 108 7.87 -11.78 11.91
CA ASP A 108 7.15 -11.17 13.02
C ASP A 108 6.50 -12.23 13.93
N ILE A 109 5.85 -13.24 13.35
CA ILE A 109 5.29 -14.37 14.11
C ILE A 109 6.37 -15.07 14.93
N ARG A 110 7.53 -15.36 14.33
CA ARG A 110 8.65 -15.98 15.06
C ARG A 110 9.10 -15.12 16.24
N ARG A 111 9.24 -13.80 16.04
CA ARG A 111 9.62 -12.87 17.12
C ARG A 111 8.60 -12.86 18.25
N MET A 112 7.31 -12.88 17.94
CA MET A 112 6.24 -12.89 18.94
C MET A 112 6.21 -14.19 19.75
N LEU A 113 6.56 -15.33 19.15
CA LEU A 113 6.58 -16.63 19.85
C LEU A 113 7.84 -16.85 20.70
N THR A 114 8.89 -16.04 20.50
CA THR A 114 10.15 -16.12 21.26
C THR A 114 10.24 -15.10 22.41
N GLN A 115 9.19 -14.29 22.61
CA GLN A 115 9.04 -13.36 23.74
C GLN A 115 8.10 -13.96 24.79
#